data_AF-A0A0A8X2U1-F1
#
_entry.id   AF-A0A0A8X2U1-F1
#
_cell.length_a   1.000
_cell.length_b   1.000
_cell.length_c   1.000
_cell.angle_alpha   90.00
_cell.angle_beta   90.00
_cell.angle_gamma   90.00
#
_symmetry.space_group_name_H-M   'P 1'
#
loop_
_entity.id
_entity.type
_entity.pdbx_description
1 polymer ?
#
loop_
_entity_poly.entity_id
_entity_poly.type
_entity_poly.pdbx_seq_one_letter_code
_entity_poly.pdbx_strand_id
1 'polypeptide(L)'
;MIGTEKILYKIEMVEDMVFYTEYSSLAFRNIAPFGRPKKGIIKKGITGDGIKKWGRKYFAPDVNQTGIEDFTPPGQPHILIPYKKVENRYKIIG
;
A
#
# COMPACT_ATOMS: atom_id res chain seq x y z
N MET A 1 15.32 5.65 21.82
CA MET A 1 13.97 5.08 21.60
C MET A 1 13.91 4.56 20.18
N ILE A 2 13.93 3.23 20.01
CA ILE A 2 13.75 2.57 18.71
C ILE A 2 12.33 2.92 18.24
N GLY A 3 12.22 3.55 17.06
CA GLY A 3 11.01 4.23 16.61
C GLY A 3 9.77 3.35 16.66
N THR A 4 8.92 3.61 17.65
CA THR A 4 7.65 2.93 17.89
C THR A 4 6.71 3.20 16.72
N GLU A 5 6.17 2.14 16.15
CA GLU A 5 5.05 2.22 15.23
C GLU A 5 3.80 2.65 16.00
N LYS A 6 3.10 3.65 15.50
CA LYS A 6 1.83 4.12 16.08
C LYS A 6 0.74 4.06 15.02
N ILE A 7 -0.30 3.26 15.27
CA ILE A 7 -1.53 3.30 14.49
C ILE A 7 -2.25 4.63 14.78
N LEU A 8 -2.64 5.34 13.72
CA LEU A 8 -3.31 6.65 13.82
C LEU A 8 -4.82 6.51 13.63
N TYR A 9 -5.24 5.82 12.56
CA TYR A 9 -6.64 5.63 12.15
C TYR A 9 -6.72 4.56 11.06
N LYS A 10 -7.90 3.97 10.89
CA LYS A 10 -8.19 3.03 9.81
C LYS A 10 -8.75 3.77 8.60
N ILE A 11 -8.28 3.43 7.41
CA ILE A 11 -8.68 4.06 6.15
C ILE A 11 -9.20 3.06 5.14
N GLU A 12 -10.09 3.54 4.27
CA GLU A 12 -10.58 2.83 3.09
C GLU A 12 -10.36 3.72 1.86
N MET A 13 -9.76 3.16 0.82
CA MET A 13 -9.54 3.87 -0.44
C MET A 13 -10.88 4.14 -1.14
N VAL A 14 -11.14 5.39 -1.54
CA VAL A 14 -12.41 5.78 -2.17
C VAL A 14 -12.41 5.72 -3.69
N GLU A 15 -11.21 5.66 -4.30
CA GLU A 15 -11.00 5.57 -5.74
C GLU A 15 -9.77 4.70 -6.07
N ASP A 16 -9.70 4.23 -7.31
CA ASP A 16 -8.53 3.51 -7.83
C ASP A 16 -7.34 4.46 -7.98
N MET A 17 -6.15 3.99 -7.61
CA MET A 17 -4.91 4.76 -7.67
C MET A 17 -3.74 3.94 -8.18
N VAL A 18 -2.93 4.53 -9.06
CA VAL A 18 -1.62 3.99 -9.43
C VAL A 18 -0.58 4.32 -8.36
N PHE A 19 -0.12 3.30 -7.63
CA PHE A 19 0.96 3.40 -6.65
C PHE A 19 2.34 3.41 -7.32
N TYR A 20 2.53 2.58 -8.33
CA TYR A 20 3.71 2.58 -9.21
C TYR A 20 3.32 2.07 -10.60
N THR A 21 4.06 2.46 -11.64
CA THR A 21 3.85 1.95 -12.99
C THR A 21 4.58 0.62 -13.21
N GLU A 22 4.13 -0.16 -14.18
CA GLU A 22 4.76 -1.43 -14.59
C GLU A 22 6.21 -1.27 -15.06
N TYR A 23 6.62 -0.05 -15.42
CA TYR A 23 7.98 0.32 -15.82
C TYR A 23 8.86 0.81 -14.66
N SER A 24 8.34 0.86 -13.44
CA SER A 24 9.11 1.33 -12.28
C SER A 24 10.07 0.25 -11.77
N SER A 25 11.19 0.66 -11.16
CA SER A 25 12.10 -0.28 -10.47
C SER A 25 11.38 -1.10 -9.39
N LEU A 26 10.31 -0.54 -8.80
CA LEU A 26 9.42 -1.25 -7.87
C LEU A 26 8.66 -2.37 -8.56
N ALA A 27 8.10 -2.13 -9.76
CA ALA A 27 7.43 -3.17 -10.53
C ALA A 27 8.40 -4.30 -10.90
N PHE A 28 9.60 -3.96 -11.40
CA PHE A 28 10.62 -4.96 -11.75
C PHE A 28 11.09 -5.77 -10.54
N ARG A 29 11.29 -5.14 -9.37
CA ARG A 29 11.65 -5.84 -8.12
C ARG A 29 10.55 -6.79 -7.64
N ASN A 30 9.30 -6.51 -7.98
CA ASN A 30 8.13 -7.28 -7.55
C ASN A 30 7.72 -8.36 -8.57
N ILE A 31 8.48 -8.56 -9.65
CA ILE A 31 8.25 -9.64 -10.62
C ILE A 31 8.60 -10.98 -9.94
N ALA A 32 7.62 -11.88 -9.85
CA ALA A 32 7.87 -13.28 -9.53
C ALA A 32 8.79 -13.90 -10.60
N PRO A 33 9.58 -14.95 -10.31
CA PRO A 33 10.24 -15.72 -11.36
C PRO A 33 9.19 -16.11 -12.42
N PHE A 34 9.36 -15.65 -13.67
CA PHE A 34 8.42 -15.85 -14.80
C PHE A 34 7.08 -15.10 -14.72
N GLY A 35 6.92 -14.13 -13.83
CA GLY A 35 5.73 -13.29 -13.71
C GLY A 35 5.72 -12.07 -14.64
N ARG A 36 4.53 -11.49 -14.87
CA ARG A 36 4.40 -10.16 -15.49
C ARG A 36 4.52 -9.07 -14.44
N PRO A 37 5.08 -7.88 -14.77
CA PRO A 37 5.07 -6.74 -13.86
C PRO A 37 3.62 -6.39 -13.46
N LYS A 38 3.43 -6.19 -12.17
CA LYS A 38 2.14 -5.78 -11.63
C LYS A 38 1.85 -4.34 -12.04
N LYS A 39 0.58 -4.03 -12.31
CA LYS A 39 0.15 -2.68 -12.68
C LYS A 39 0.30 -1.67 -11.54
N GLY A 40 0.51 -2.14 -10.31
CA GLY A 40 0.72 -1.29 -9.14
C GLY A 40 -0.52 -0.46 -8.79
N ILE A 41 -1.71 -1.00 -9.05
CA ILE A 41 -2.99 -0.31 -8.82
C ILE A 41 -3.52 -0.70 -7.45
N ILE A 42 -3.75 0.29 -6.60
CA ILE A 42 -4.53 0.16 -5.37
C ILE A 42 -5.99 0.39 -5.75
N LYS A 43 -6.82 -0.63 -5.62
CA LYS A 43 -8.25 -0.54 -5.95
C LYS A 43 -9.05 0.23 -4.89
N LYS A 44 -10.16 0.82 -5.30
CA LYS A 44 -11.20 1.31 -4.41
C LYS A 44 -11.66 0.18 -3.47
N GLY A 45 -11.91 0.53 -2.22
CA GLY A 45 -12.35 -0.39 -1.18
C GLY A 45 -11.22 -1.11 -0.46
N ILE A 46 -9.96 -0.95 -0.90
CA ILE A 46 -8.80 -1.46 -0.17
C ILE A 46 -8.72 -0.76 1.21
N THR A 47 -8.69 -1.54 2.28
CA THR A 47 -8.60 -1.06 3.66
C THR A 47 -7.21 -1.24 4.24
N GLY A 48 -6.93 -0.50 5.31
CA GLY A 48 -5.74 -0.69 6.11
C GLY A 48 -5.51 0.47 7.07
N ASP A 49 -4.36 0.48 7.71
CA ASP A 49 -4.04 1.44 8.76
C ASP A 49 -3.22 2.62 8.23
N GLY A 50 -3.62 3.82 8.63
CA GLY A 50 -2.73 4.97 8.65
C GLY A 50 -1.80 4.87 9.85
N ILE A 51 -0.51 4.65 9.63
CA ILE A 51 0.48 4.49 10.70
C ILE A 51 1.52 5.61 10.67
N LYS A 52 2.11 5.92 11.83
CA LYS A 52 3.33 6.73 11.95
C LYS A 52 4.50 5.84 12.33
N LYS A 53 5.53 5.82 11.49
CA LYS A 53 6.77 5.05 11.70
C LYS A 53 7.97 5.90 11.31
N TRP A 54 9.00 5.93 12.16
CA TRP A 54 10.22 6.74 11.95
C TRP A 54 9.93 8.23 11.63
N GLY A 55 8.94 8.81 12.30
CA GLY A 55 8.54 10.21 12.10
C GLY A 55 7.72 10.47 10.82
N ARG A 56 7.52 9.46 9.96
CA ARG A 56 6.77 9.56 8.70
C ARG A 56 5.42 8.86 8.79
N LYS A 57 4.44 9.33 8.00
CA LYS A 57 3.13 8.69 7.87
C LYS A 57 3.12 7.72 6.68
N TYR A 58 2.51 6.57 6.87
CA TYR A 58 2.34 5.55 5.86
C TYR A 58 0.91 5.02 5.88
N PHE A 59 0.47 4.52 4.75
CA PHE A 59 -0.66 3.61 4.63
C PHE A 59 -0.12 2.17 4.60
N ALA A 60 -0.65 1.34 5.50
CA ALA A 60 -0.34 -0.08 5.62
C ALA A 60 -1.62 -0.88 5.29
N PRO A 61 -1.77 -1.39 4.06
CA PRO A 61 -2.94 -2.17 3.65
C PRO A 61 -3.12 -3.45 4.47
N ASP A 62 -4.37 -3.82 4.75
CA ASP A 62 -4.71 -5.10 5.37
C ASP A 62 -4.28 -6.27 4.46
N VAL A 63 -3.56 -7.26 4.98
CA VAL A 63 -2.94 -8.32 4.15
C VAL A 63 -3.93 -9.36 3.59
N ASN A 64 -5.12 -9.49 4.19
CA ASN A 64 -6.10 -10.53 3.85
C ASN A 64 -7.29 -9.96 3.06
N GLN A 65 -7.02 -9.21 1.99
CA GLN A 65 -8.05 -8.62 1.13
C GLN A 65 -7.79 -8.88 -0.36
N THR A 66 -8.85 -9.08 -1.13
CA THR A 66 -8.77 -9.28 -2.58
C THR A 66 -8.24 -8.04 -3.29
N GLY A 67 -7.30 -8.22 -4.23
CA GLY A 67 -6.71 -7.13 -5.01
C GLY A 67 -5.44 -6.54 -4.38
N ILE A 68 -5.01 -6.99 -3.21
CA ILE A 68 -3.72 -6.57 -2.63
C ILE A 68 -2.54 -7.07 -3.46
N GLU A 69 -2.72 -8.19 -4.14
CA GLU A 69 -1.80 -8.78 -5.09
C GLU A 69 -1.56 -7.90 -6.31
N ASP A 70 -2.35 -6.86 -6.57
CA ASP A 70 -2.12 -5.97 -7.73
C ASP A 70 -0.98 -4.96 -7.49
N PHE A 71 -0.57 -4.77 -6.24
CA PHE A 71 0.42 -3.77 -5.88
C PHE A 71 1.43 -4.21 -4.80
N THR A 72 1.24 -5.36 -4.15
CA THR A 72 2.22 -5.97 -3.25
C THR A 72 3.14 -6.99 -3.95
N PRO A 73 4.41 -7.13 -3.53
CA PRO A 73 5.27 -8.21 -4.01
C PRO A 73 4.79 -9.60 -3.53
N PRO A 74 5.00 -10.66 -4.34
CA PRO A 74 4.78 -12.04 -3.88
C PRO A 74 5.59 -12.36 -2.63
N GLY A 75 4.97 -12.98 -1.62
CA GLY A 75 5.63 -13.34 -0.36
C GLY A 75 5.98 -12.17 0.57
N GLN A 76 5.65 -10.93 0.19
CA GLN A 76 5.84 -9.73 1.03
C GLN A 76 4.55 -8.89 1.06
N PRO A 77 3.51 -9.33 1.78
CA PRO A 77 2.23 -8.64 1.80
C PRO A 77 2.28 -7.36 2.67
N HIS A 78 3.28 -7.24 3.54
CA HIS A 78 3.48 -6.06 4.39
C HIS A 78 4.23 -4.95 3.65
N ILE A 79 3.48 -4.03 3.04
CA ILE A 79 4.04 -2.84 2.39
C ILE A 79 3.67 -1.57 3.14
N LEU A 80 4.57 -0.58 3.09
CA LEU A 80 4.33 0.76 3.61
C LEU A 80 4.26 1.75 2.45
N ILE A 81 3.06 2.22 2.14
CA ILE A 81 2.82 3.21 1.10
C ILE A 81 2.99 4.60 1.71
N PRO A 82 3.84 5.49 1.18
CA PRO A 82 3.96 6.85 1.69
C PRO A 82 2.61 7.56 1.66
N TYR A 83 2.23 8.19 2.77
CA TYR A 83 0.90 8.77 2.92
C TYR A 83 0.57 9.85 1.87
N LYS A 84 1.58 10.62 1.45
CA LYS A 84 1.45 11.60 0.35
C LYS A 84 0.92 11.01 -0.95
N LYS A 85 1.10 9.71 -1.18
CA LYS A 85 0.54 9.06 -2.36
C LYS A 85 -0.97 8.89 -2.24
N VAL A 86 -1.48 8.46 -1.09
CA VAL A 86 -2.91 8.21 -0.90
C VAL A 86 -3.70 9.44 -0.44
N GLU A 87 -3.04 10.59 -0.29
CA GLU A 87 -3.66 11.83 0.19
C GLU A 87 -4.88 12.22 -0.65
N ASN A 88 -5.98 12.57 0.03
CA ASN A 88 -7.29 12.89 -0.56
C ASN A 88 -7.98 11.75 -1.33
N ARG A 89 -7.50 10.51 -1.22
CA ARG A 89 -8.07 9.33 -1.92
C ARG A 89 -8.56 8.23 -0.98
N TYR A 90 -8.76 8.55 0.29
CA TYR A 90 -9.29 7.64 1.29
C TYR A 90 -10.32 8.36 2.17
N LYS A 91 -11.15 7.57 2.84
CA LYS A 91 -11.98 8.02 3.97
C LYS A 91 -11.53 7.31 5.24
N ILE A 92 -11.68 7.97 6.39
CA ILE A 92 -11.42 7.37 7.70
C ILE A 92 -12.65 6.54 8.08
N ILE A 93 -12.43 5.31 8.55
CA ILE A 93 -13.51 4.38 8.92
C ILE A 93 -13.45 3.93 10.39
N GLY A 94 -12.44 4.37 11.15
CA GLY A 94 -12.28 4.07 12.59
C GLY A 94 -11.00 4.63 13.17
#